data_AF-A0A352W631-F1
#
_entry.id   AF-A0A352W631-F1
#
_cell.length_a   1.000
_cell.length_b   1.000
_cell.length_c   1.000
_cell.angle_alpha   90.00
_cell.angle_beta   90.00
_cell.angle_gamma   90.00
#
_symmetry.space_group_name_H-M   'P 1'
#
loop_
_entity.id
_entity.type
_entity.pdbx_description
1 polymer ?
#
loop_
_entity_poly.entity_id
_entity_poly.type
_entity_poly.pdbx_seq_one_letter_code
_entity_poly.pdbx_strand_id
1 'polypeptide(L)'
;MWRKRTPAYEPQAPYGQDGRWRWLVYDLDRGLGMFYKSYEENSLANATAVGSELWYNKDEFTVMLRALLTNEEFKSQFITRFVDLLNTSYSAETVQAQLDALLAIYLPYVPQHLLRWNLHRGSMERYLAEIERMRTYAKNRPDAVRGHLKDYFGLTSP
;
A
#
# COMPACT_ATOMS: atom_id res chain seq x y z
N MET A 1 4.70 -4.80 -14.18
CA MET A 1 6.09 -5.31 -14.03
C MET A 1 6.96 -4.76 -15.15
N TRP A 2 8.26 -4.65 -14.94
CA TRP A 2 9.22 -4.21 -15.95
C TRP A 2 10.51 -5.03 -15.89
N ARG A 3 11.26 -5.05 -17.00
CA ARG A 3 12.64 -5.58 -17.07
C ARG A 3 13.41 -4.91 -18.19
N LYS A 4 14.73 -4.78 -18.04
CA LYS A 4 15.63 -4.59 -19.19
C LYS A 4 15.65 -5.89 -19.99
N ARG A 5 15.51 -5.82 -21.32
CA ARG A 5 15.67 -7.01 -22.16
C ARG A 5 17.16 -7.29 -22.31
N THR A 6 17.59 -8.43 -21.78
CA THR A 6 18.92 -9.01 -21.96
C THR A 6 18.77 -10.43 -22.51
N PRO A 7 19.79 -10.98 -23.21
CA PRO A 7 19.75 -12.37 -23.70
C PRO A 7 19.70 -13.39 -22.56
N ALA A 8 20.32 -13.08 -21.41
CA ALA A 8 20.37 -13.91 -20.21
C ALA A 8 20.44 -13.04 -18.94
N TYR A 9 20.38 -13.67 -17.77
CA TYR A 9 20.60 -12.98 -16.49
C TYR A 9 22.05 -12.48 -16.38
N GLU A 10 22.23 -11.20 -16.06
CA GLU A 10 23.54 -10.55 -15.97
C GLU A 10 23.80 -10.11 -14.51
N PRO A 11 24.37 -10.96 -13.64
CA PRO A 11 24.47 -10.70 -12.21
C PRO A 11 25.37 -9.50 -11.83
N GLN A 12 26.29 -9.12 -12.72
CA GLN A 12 27.22 -8.01 -12.52
C GLN A 12 26.73 -6.70 -13.16
N ALA A 13 25.56 -6.71 -13.81
CA ALA A 13 24.99 -5.49 -14.38
C ALA A 13 24.52 -4.53 -13.28
N PRO A 14 24.48 -3.21 -13.55
CA PRO A 14 23.88 -2.25 -12.62
C PRO A 14 22.46 -2.64 -12.21
N TYR A 15 22.03 -2.22 -11.01
CA TYR A 15 20.67 -2.47 -10.54
C TYR A 15 19.63 -2.07 -11.59
N GLY A 16 18.66 -2.95 -11.86
CA GLY A 16 17.64 -2.74 -12.89
C GLY A 16 18.02 -3.23 -14.28
N GLN A 17 19.28 -3.59 -14.51
CA GLN A 17 19.81 -3.92 -15.84
C GLN A 17 20.19 -5.38 -16.03
N ASP A 18 20.00 -6.20 -15.00
CA ASP A 18 20.39 -7.62 -14.95
C ASP A 18 19.45 -8.59 -15.69
N GLY A 19 18.40 -8.09 -16.34
CA GLY A 19 17.41 -8.93 -17.03
C GLY A 19 16.28 -9.50 -16.16
N ARG A 20 16.32 -9.28 -14.84
CA ARG A 20 15.26 -9.74 -13.91
C ARG A 20 13.99 -8.90 -14.01
N TRP A 21 12.85 -9.56 -13.86
CA TRP A 21 11.55 -8.91 -13.70
C TRP A 21 11.46 -8.19 -12.35
N ARG A 22 10.89 -7.00 -12.38
CA ARG A 22 10.64 -6.18 -11.19
C ARG A 22 9.19 -5.70 -11.19
N TRP A 23 8.64 -5.60 -9.99
CA TRP A 23 7.32 -5.02 -9.82
C TRP A 23 7.34 -3.52 -10.15
N LEU A 24 6.24 -3.07 -10.74
CA LEU A 24 5.92 -1.66 -10.90
C LEU A 24 4.59 -1.48 -10.19
N VAL A 25 4.52 -0.51 -9.29
CA VAL A 25 3.28 -0.13 -8.63
C VAL A 25 2.64 1.00 -9.42
N TYR A 26 1.33 0.92 -9.62
CA TYR A 26 0.54 1.87 -10.40
C TYR A 26 -0.87 1.95 -9.79
N ASP A 27 -1.53 3.11 -9.94
CA ASP A 27 -2.92 3.36 -9.52
C ASP A 27 -3.19 3.13 -8.02
N LEU A 28 -2.67 4.02 -7.17
CA LEU A 28 -2.76 3.95 -5.71
C LEU A 28 -3.78 4.93 -5.09
N ASP A 29 -4.66 5.50 -5.91
CA ASP A 29 -5.67 6.48 -5.46
C ASP A 29 -6.68 5.88 -4.48
N ARG A 30 -7.02 4.59 -4.63
CA ARG A 30 -7.89 3.83 -3.71
C ARG A 30 -7.23 3.47 -2.36
N GLY A 31 -6.24 4.22 -1.93
CA GLY A 31 -5.58 4.13 -0.63
C GLY A 31 -6.23 5.00 0.46
N LEU A 32 -5.61 5.02 1.64
CA LEU A 32 -5.87 5.98 2.72
C LEU A 32 -7.36 6.19 3.10
N GLY A 33 -8.13 5.09 3.07
CA GLY A 33 -9.53 5.07 3.50
C GLY A 33 -10.53 5.56 2.45
N MET A 34 -10.14 5.72 1.18
CA MET A 34 -11.04 6.11 0.09
C MET A 34 -12.33 5.28 0.11
N PHE A 35 -13.48 5.92 -0.13
CA PHE A 35 -14.82 5.31 -0.04
C PHE A 35 -15.13 4.69 1.34
N TYR A 36 -14.66 5.33 2.41
CA TYR A 36 -14.90 4.90 3.81
C TYR A 36 -14.35 3.51 4.13
N LYS A 37 -13.31 3.08 3.41
CA LYS A 37 -12.62 1.83 3.68
C LYS A 37 -11.92 1.90 5.04
N SER A 38 -12.13 0.86 5.85
CA SER A 38 -11.56 0.78 7.18
C SER A 38 -10.03 0.61 7.13
N TYR A 39 -9.32 1.23 8.08
CA TYR A 39 -7.92 0.93 8.34
C TYR A 39 -7.71 -0.49 8.88
N GLU A 40 -8.78 -1.22 9.19
CA GLU A 40 -8.77 -2.61 9.66
C GLU A 40 -8.95 -3.63 8.52
N GLU A 41 -9.15 -3.20 7.26
CA GLU A 41 -9.31 -4.15 6.14
C GLU A 41 -8.10 -5.10 6.04
N ASN A 42 -8.31 -6.41 6.12
CA ASN A 42 -7.22 -7.38 6.05
C ASN A 42 -6.76 -7.61 4.60
N SER A 43 -5.88 -6.72 4.13
CA SER A 43 -5.34 -6.77 2.77
C SER A 43 -4.42 -7.97 2.54
N LEU A 44 -3.81 -8.52 3.59
CA LEU A 44 -2.98 -9.73 3.49
C LEU A 44 -3.86 -10.94 3.18
N ALA A 45 -4.92 -11.16 3.97
CA ALA A 45 -5.88 -12.23 3.73
C ALA A 45 -6.53 -12.11 2.34
N ASN A 46 -6.87 -10.89 1.91
CA ASN A 46 -7.37 -10.68 0.55
C ASN A 46 -6.32 -11.06 -0.50
N ALA A 47 -5.08 -10.59 -0.37
CA ALA A 47 -4.01 -10.87 -1.33
C ALA A 47 -3.58 -12.34 -1.37
N THR A 48 -3.91 -13.14 -0.35
CA THR A 48 -3.59 -14.57 -0.28
C THR A 48 -4.81 -15.49 -0.35
N ALA A 49 -6.00 -14.94 -0.58
CA ALA A 49 -7.21 -15.71 -0.79
C ALA A 49 -7.04 -16.70 -1.97
N VAL A 50 -7.71 -17.84 -1.86
CA VAL A 50 -7.79 -18.89 -2.90
C VAL A 50 -9.26 -19.08 -3.25
N GLY A 51 -9.56 -19.22 -4.54
CA GLY A 51 -10.93 -19.36 -5.04
C GLY A 51 -11.75 -18.07 -4.97
N SER A 52 -11.11 -16.90 -5.05
CA SER A 52 -11.87 -15.64 -5.02
C SER A 52 -12.67 -15.44 -6.31
N GLU A 53 -13.98 -15.22 -6.17
CA GLU A 53 -14.87 -14.89 -7.30
C GLU A 53 -14.87 -13.38 -7.65
N LEU A 54 -14.14 -12.57 -6.87
CA LEU A 54 -14.06 -11.13 -7.08
C LEU A 54 -13.27 -10.83 -8.35
N TRP A 55 -13.85 -10.03 -9.25
CA TRP A 55 -13.25 -9.69 -10.54
C TRP A 55 -11.83 -9.10 -10.43
N TYR A 56 -11.52 -8.43 -9.31
CA TYR A 56 -10.24 -7.77 -9.05
C TYR A 56 -9.25 -8.62 -8.23
N ASN A 57 -9.62 -9.83 -7.79
CA ASN A 57 -8.77 -10.65 -6.92
C ASN A 57 -8.77 -12.13 -7.29
N LYS A 58 -8.93 -12.45 -8.57
CA LYS A 58 -8.86 -13.82 -9.05
C LYS A 58 -7.50 -14.46 -8.76
N ASP A 59 -7.49 -15.78 -8.62
CA ASP A 59 -6.32 -16.54 -8.19
C ASP A 59 -5.09 -16.29 -9.06
N GLU A 60 -5.25 -16.15 -10.38
CA GLU A 60 -4.15 -15.91 -11.31
C GLU A 60 -3.40 -14.59 -11.04
N PHE A 61 -4.04 -13.60 -10.42
CA PHE A 61 -3.42 -12.29 -10.15
C PHE A 61 -2.48 -12.32 -8.94
N THR A 62 -2.74 -13.21 -7.99
CA THR A 62 -2.05 -13.28 -6.70
C THR A 62 -1.26 -14.57 -6.50
N VAL A 63 -1.27 -15.48 -7.49
CA VAL A 63 -0.57 -16.78 -7.44
C VAL A 63 0.91 -16.67 -7.09
N MET A 64 1.60 -15.64 -7.60
CA MET A 64 3.03 -15.44 -7.32
C MET A 64 3.30 -15.22 -5.83
N LEU A 65 2.47 -14.40 -5.17
CA LEU A 65 2.61 -14.15 -3.73
C LEU A 65 2.37 -15.44 -2.94
N ARG A 66 1.27 -16.16 -3.22
CA ARG A 66 0.95 -17.41 -2.52
C ARG A 66 2.05 -18.46 -2.69
N ALA A 67 2.57 -18.62 -3.91
CA ALA A 67 3.64 -19.57 -4.20
C ALA A 67 4.95 -19.20 -3.49
N LEU A 68 5.32 -17.92 -3.47
CA LEU A 68 6.54 -17.49 -2.77
C LEU A 68 6.42 -17.66 -1.25
N LEU A 69 5.23 -17.46 -0.67
CA LEU A 69 5.00 -17.65 0.76
C LEU A 69 5.09 -19.12 1.23
N THR A 70 5.12 -20.11 0.32
CA THR A 70 5.41 -21.51 0.70
C THR A 70 6.91 -21.77 0.90
N ASN A 71 7.78 -20.84 0.52
CA ASN A 71 9.21 -20.91 0.78
C ASN A 71 9.51 -20.23 2.11
N GLU A 72 10.08 -20.98 3.08
CA GLU A 72 10.31 -20.47 4.44
C GLU A 72 11.30 -19.30 4.51
N GLU A 73 12.32 -19.29 3.64
CA GLU A 73 13.27 -18.18 3.56
C GLU A 73 12.57 -16.91 3.06
N PHE A 74 11.83 -17.00 1.97
CA PHE A 74 11.06 -15.88 1.44
C PHE A 74 10.00 -15.40 2.44
N LYS A 75 9.28 -16.32 3.09
CA LYS A 75 8.28 -15.97 4.10
C LYS A 75 8.89 -15.15 5.22
N SER A 76 10.06 -15.57 5.71
CA SER A 76 10.81 -14.85 6.75
C SER A 76 11.22 -13.45 6.27
N GLN A 77 11.79 -13.35 5.06
CA GLN A 77 12.15 -12.08 4.44
C GLN A 77 10.93 -11.15 4.23
N PHE A 78 9.80 -11.71 3.82
CA PHE A 78 8.55 -10.98 3.61
C PHE A 78 8.07 -10.37 4.91
N ILE A 79 7.98 -11.17 5.99
CA ILE A 79 7.53 -10.71 7.31
C ILE A 79 8.46 -9.61 7.83
N THR A 80 9.78 -9.86 7.85
CA THR A 80 10.77 -8.88 8.32
C THR A 80 10.68 -7.58 7.54
N ARG A 81 10.64 -7.64 6.19
CA ARG A 81 10.54 -6.45 5.36
C ARG A 81 9.24 -5.69 5.61
N PHE A 82 8.13 -6.39 5.81
CA PHE A 82 6.84 -5.76 6.09
C PHE A 82 6.90 -4.99 7.40
N VAL A 83 7.41 -5.61 8.46
CA VAL A 83 7.53 -5.00 9.79
C VAL A 83 8.50 -3.82 9.78
N ASP A 84 9.64 -3.94 9.10
CA ASP A 84 10.59 -2.83 8.92
C ASP A 84 9.93 -1.62 8.27
N LEU A 85 9.09 -1.84 7.26
CA LEU A 85 8.35 -0.77 6.61
C LEU A 85 7.31 -0.13 7.54
N LEU A 86 6.59 -0.91 8.34
CA LEU A 86 5.65 -0.38 9.34
C LEU A 86 6.35 0.41 10.47
N ASN A 87 7.62 0.13 10.73
CA ASN A 87 8.44 0.85 11.70
C ASN A 87 9.11 2.10 11.09
N THR A 88 9.17 2.20 9.77
CA THR A 88 9.88 3.28 9.05
C THR A 88 8.93 4.02 8.09
N SER A 89 9.00 3.74 6.79
CA SER A 89 8.31 4.49 5.73
C SER A 89 6.79 4.50 5.86
N TYR A 90 6.20 3.46 6.46
CA TYR A 90 4.77 3.33 6.72
C TYR A 90 4.42 3.44 8.20
N SER A 91 5.31 4.01 9.02
CA SER A 91 4.95 4.41 10.38
C SER A 91 3.89 5.51 10.36
N ALA A 92 3.06 5.55 11.40
CA ALA A 92 2.02 6.57 11.55
C ALA A 92 2.59 8.00 11.49
N GLU A 93 3.77 8.21 12.07
CA GLU A 93 4.47 9.50 12.04
C GLU A 93 4.93 9.86 10.62
N THR A 94 5.63 8.96 9.93
CA THR A 94 6.17 9.25 8.59
C THR A 94 5.06 9.53 7.58
N VAL A 95 3.98 8.75 7.60
CA VAL A 95 2.87 8.93 6.65
C VAL A 95 2.09 10.22 6.94
N GLN A 96 1.86 10.56 8.21
CA GLN A 96 1.18 11.81 8.57
C GLN A 96 2.03 13.04 8.22
N ALA A 97 3.34 13.00 8.50
CA ALA A 97 4.25 14.07 8.11
C ALA A 97 4.27 14.28 6.59
N GLN A 98 4.26 13.21 5.81
CA GLN A 98 4.17 13.29 4.35
C GLN A 98 2.83 13.87 3.88
N LEU A 99 1.72 13.50 4.53
CA LEU A 99 0.40 14.07 4.26
C LEU A 99 0.39 15.59 4.55
N ASP A 100 0.97 16.01 5.67
CA ASP A 100 1.08 17.42 6.04
C ASP A 100 1.91 18.23 5.04
N ALA A 101 3.05 17.68 4.61
CA ALA A 101 3.89 18.32 3.61
C ALA A 101 3.16 18.51 2.27
N LEU A 102 2.41 17.50 1.82
CA LEU A 102 1.60 17.61 0.60
C LEU A 102 0.44 18.59 0.78
N LEU A 103 -0.24 18.57 1.92
CA LEU A 103 -1.33 19.49 2.21
C LEU A 103 -0.84 20.94 2.17
N ALA A 104 0.32 21.24 2.77
CA ALA A 104 0.89 22.58 2.74
C ALA A 104 1.15 23.11 1.31
N ILE A 105 1.52 22.23 0.39
CA ILE A 105 1.74 22.58 -1.04
C ILE A 105 0.40 22.86 -1.73
N TYR A 106 -0.61 22.03 -1.52
CA TYR A 106 -1.84 22.07 -2.32
C TYR A 106 -2.95 22.93 -1.73
N LEU A 107 -3.01 23.11 -0.41
CA LEU A 107 -4.10 23.78 0.29
C LEU A 107 -4.45 25.18 -0.28
N PRO A 108 -3.48 26.04 -0.67
CA PRO A 108 -3.80 27.35 -1.25
C PRO A 108 -4.62 27.28 -2.55
N TYR A 109 -4.50 26.19 -3.30
CA TYR A 109 -5.15 26.01 -4.60
C TYR A 109 -6.50 25.29 -4.50
N VAL A 110 -6.74 24.57 -3.39
CA VAL A 110 -7.96 23.77 -3.17
C VAL A 110 -9.24 24.58 -3.40
N PRO A 111 -9.42 25.81 -2.88
CA PRO A 111 -10.67 26.56 -3.09
C PRO A 111 -11.02 26.75 -4.57
N GLN A 112 -10.04 27.04 -5.42
CA GLN A 112 -10.25 27.19 -6.86
C GLN A 112 -10.60 25.86 -7.53
N HIS A 113 -9.97 24.76 -7.10
CA HIS A 113 -10.29 23.42 -7.58
C HIS A 113 -11.70 22.96 -7.20
N LEU A 114 -12.12 23.23 -5.96
CA LEU A 114 -13.47 22.91 -5.48
C LEU A 114 -14.54 23.61 -6.32
N LEU A 115 -14.34 24.90 -6.63
CA LEU A 115 -15.24 25.68 -7.47
C LEU A 115 -15.23 25.22 -8.92
N ARG A 116 -14.04 25.05 -9.52
CA ARG A 116 -13.90 24.69 -10.94
C ARG A 116 -14.56 23.35 -11.28
N TRP A 117 -14.41 22.37 -10.41
CA TRP A 117 -14.81 20.99 -10.67
C TRP A 117 -16.06 20.55 -9.89
N ASN A 118 -16.68 21.48 -9.14
CA ASN A 118 -17.82 21.20 -8.24
C ASN A 118 -17.55 20.03 -7.27
N LEU A 119 -16.29 19.89 -6.83
CA LEU A 119 -15.87 18.87 -5.88
C LEU A 119 -16.34 19.23 -4.48
N HIS A 120 -16.67 18.21 -3.67
CA HIS A 120 -17.16 18.39 -2.30
C HIS A 120 -18.32 19.41 -2.16
N ARG A 121 -19.08 19.65 -3.25
CA ARG A 121 -20.10 20.72 -3.36
C ARG A 121 -19.54 22.11 -3.02
N GLY A 122 -18.29 22.40 -3.40
CA GLY A 122 -17.62 23.67 -3.12
C GLY A 122 -17.18 23.85 -1.66
N SER A 123 -17.37 22.86 -0.79
CA SER A 123 -17.15 23.00 0.65
C SER A 123 -15.72 22.63 1.05
N MET A 124 -15.01 23.62 1.60
CA MET A 124 -13.69 23.41 2.21
C MET A 124 -13.76 22.50 3.43
N GLU A 125 -14.81 22.62 4.25
CA GLU A 125 -15.03 21.78 5.43
C GLU A 125 -15.11 20.29 5.05
N ARG A 126 -15.86 19.97 3.98
CA ARG A 126 -15.96 18.59 3.49
C ARG A 126 -14.66 18.07 2.91
N TYR A 127 -13.85 18.92 2.28
CA TYR A 127 -12.50 18.54 1.86
C TYR A 127 -11.61 18.22 3.07
N LEU A 128 -11.60 19.09 4.08
CA LEU A 128 -10.82 18.89 5.31
C LEU A 128 -11.27 17.64 6.08
N ALA A 129 -12.57 17.31 6.07
CA ALA A 129 -13.08 16.07 6.65
C ALA A 129 -12.49 14.81 5.99
N GLU A 130 -12.26 14.81 4.67
CA GLU A 130 -11.58 13.69 4.00
C GLU A 130 -10.09 13.61 4.37
N ILE A 131 -9.43 14.76 4.58
CA ILE A 131 -8.05 14.80 5.09
C ILE A 131 -7.96 14.20 6.48
N GLU A 132 -8.89 14.53 7.38
CA GLU A 132 -8.94 13.94 8.73
C GLU A 132 -9.21 12.43 8.71
N ARG A 133 -10.00 11.95 7.73
CA ARG A 133 -10.14 10.50 7.51
C ARG A 133 -8.81 9.87 7.09
N MET A 134 -8.06 10.50 6.18
CA MET A 134 -6.74 10.00 5.76
C MET A 134 -5.76 9.98 6.95
N ARG A 135 -5.77 10.99 7.82
CA ARG A 135 -4.98 11.01 9.06
C ARG A 135 -5.33 9.85 9.97
N THR A 136 -6.63 9.64 10.20
CA THR A 136 -7.14 8.54 11.03
C THR A 136 -6.71 7.19 10.46
N TYR A 137 -6.79 7.03 9.14
CA TYR A 137 -6.31 5.83 8.47
C TYR A 137 -4.81 5.63 8.68
N ALA A 138 -3.99 6.65 8.38
CA ALA A 138 -2.54 6.60 8.52
C ALA A 138 -2.09 6.31 9.96
N LYS A 139 -2.80 6.87 10.94
CA LYS A 139 -2.53 6.67 12.37
C LYS A 139 -2.73 5.22 12.81
N ASN A 140 -3.86 4.61 12.44
CA ASN A 140 -4.29 3.33 12.99
C ASN A 140 -3.90 2.12 12.11
N ARG A 141 -3.68 2.33 10.81
CA ARG A 141 -3.36 1.24 9.87
C ARG A 141 -2.13 0.41 10.26
N PRO A 142 -1.01 0.99 10.75
CA PRO A 142 0.18 0.19 11.06
C PRO A 142 -0.08 -0.88 12.12
N ASP A 143 -0.78 -0.54 13.19
CA ASP A 143 -1.08 -1.48 14.27
C ASP A 143 -2.10 -2.54 13.86
N ALA A 144 -3.12 -2.16 13.08
CA ALA A 144 -4.04 -3.13 12.50
C ALA A 144 -3.31 -4.16 11.62
N VAL A 145 -2.37 -3.70 10.78
CA VAL A 145 -1.60 -4.60 9.91
C VAL A 145 -0.63 -5.48 10.70
N ARG A 146 -0.03 -4.99 11.79
CA ARG A 146 0.73 -5.84 12.72
C ARG A 146 -0.14 -6.97 13.27
N GLY A 147 -1.38 -6.67 13.67
CA GLY A 147 -2.36 -7.68 14.07
C GLY A 147 -2.59 -8.73 12.99
N HIS A 148 -2.86 -8.30 11.75
CA HIS A 148 -3.04 -9.21 10.62
C HIS A 148 -1.83 -10.11 10.34
N LEU A 149 -0.61 -9.58 10.46
CA LEU A 149 0.61 -10.37 10.29
C LEU A 149 0.74 -11.45 11.37
N LYS A 150 0.48 -11.09 12.63
CA LYS A 150 0.51 -12.05 13.75
C LYS A 150 -0.50 -13.17 13.53
N ASP A 151 -1.74 -12.83 13.22
CA ASP A 151 -2.82 -13.80 13.06
C ASP A 151 -2.58 -14.70 11.86
N TYR A 152 -2.15 -14.13 10.73
CA TYR A 152 -1.94 -14.88 9.49
C TYR A 152 -0.76 -15.85 9.57
N PHE A 153 0.33 -15.46 10.23
CA PHE A 153 1.56 -16.27 10.32
C PHE A 153 1.71 -17.01 11.66
N GLY A 154 0.78 -16.85 12.60
CA GLY A 154 0.83 -17.49 13.92
C GLY A 154 1.97 -16.98 14.81
N LEU A 155 2.28 -15.68 14.74
CA LEU A 155 3.41 -15.09 15.46
C LEU A 155 3.04 -14.68 16.88
N THR A 156 3.92 -14.92 17.85
CA THR A 156 3.76 -14.46 19.23
C THR A 156 3.97 -12.94 19.36
N SER A 157 4.87 -12.39 18.54
CA SER A 157 5.14 -10.95 18.36
C SER A 157 5.22 -10.65 16.87
N PRO A 158 4.78 -9.46 16.40
CA PRO A 158 5.18 -8.98 15.09
C PRO A 158 6.69 -8.71 15.06
#